data_AF-A0A0F9CRH5-F1
#
_entry.id   AF-A0A0F9CRH5-F1
#
_cell.length_a   1.000
_cell.length_b   1.000
_cell.length_c   1.000
_cell.angle_alpha   90.00
_cell.angle_beta   90.00
_cell.angle_gamma   90.00
#
_symmetry.space_group_name_H-M   'P 1'
#
loop_
_entity.id
_entity.type
_entity.pdbx_description
1 polymer ?
#
loop_
_entity_poly.entity_id
_entity_poly.type
_entity_poly.pdbx_seq_one_letter_code
_entity_poly.pdbx_strand_id
1 'polypeptide(L)'
;DLRYLLGLLNSAMFQWRFKITSTNNNVGTNELESMPIRIIDPQNRGDMKCQERMVQLVQEVLSLNERLTGAKTNHQKTVIQRQIETTDRQIDRLVYELYGLSDDEIRLVEEATA
;
A
#
# COMPACT_ATOMS: atom_id res chain seq x y z
N ASP A 1 12.57 0.86 -7.83
CA ASP A 1 11.44 0.53 -8.73
C ASP A 1 10.25 1.41 -8.36
N LEU A 2 9.53 2.00 -9.31
CA LEU A 2 8.38 2.88 -9.02
C LEU A 2 7.22 2.13 -8.33
N ARG A 3 7.10 0.82 -8.55
CA ARG A 3 6.07 -0.02 -7.93
C ARG A 3 6.23 -0.12 -6.41
N TYR A 4 7.46 -0.02 -5.90
CA TYR A 4 7.69 0.03 -4.46
C TYR A 4 7.05 1.29 -3.85
N LEU A 5 7.28 2.44 -4.47
CA LEU A 5 6.65 3.70 -4.04
C LEU A 5 5.12 3.63 -4.18
N LEU A 6 4.63 3.04 -5.27
CA LEU A 6 3.18 2.86 -5.47
C LEU A 6 2.55 2.05 -4.33
N GLY A 7 3.19 0.96 -3.91
CA GLY A 7 2.74 0.14 -2.78
C GLY A 7 2.72 0.91 -1.47
N LEU A 8 3.79 1.65 -1.16
CA LEU A 8 3.82 2.50 0.04
C LEU A 8 2.68 3.52 0.04
N LEU A 9 2.52 4.30 -1.03
CA LEU A 9 1.53 5.38 -1.10
C LEU A 9 0.08 4.88 -1.03
N ASN A 10 -0.20 3.66 -1.48
CA ASN A 10 -1.55 3.08 -1.43
C ASN A 10 -1.81 2.24 -0.17
N SER A 11 -0.84 2.10 0.73
CA SER A 11 -1.03 1.38 1.99
C SER A 11 -1.87 2.16 3.00
N ALA A 12 -2.58 1.44 3.87
CA ALA A 12 -3.38 2.00 4.95
C ALA A 12 -2.57 2.94 5.87
N MET A 13 -1.31 2.61 6.18
CA MET A 13 -0.44 3.49 6.98
C MET A 13 -0.24 4.87 6.33
N PHE A 14 0.02 4.90 5.02
CA PHE A 14 0.21 6.17 4.30
C PHE A 14 -1.11 6.91 4.10
N GLN A 15 -2.22 6.19 3.85
CA GLN A 15 -3.55 6.79 3.77
C GLN A 15 -3.98 7.41 5.11
N TRP A 16 -3.74 6.71 6.23
CA TRP A 16 -3.91 7.25 7.58
C TRP A 16 -3.09 8.52 7.78
N ARG A 17 -1.81 8.50 7.40
CA ARG A 17 -0.92 9.66 7.51
C ARG A 17 -1.45 10.85 6.71
N PHE A 18 -1.87 10.64 5.46
CA PHE A 18 -2.48 11.70 4.66
C PHE A 18 -3.74 12.27 5.33
N LYS A 19 -4.61 11.41 5.87
CA LYS A 19 -5.85 11.83 6.55
C LYS A 19 -5.60 12.72 7.76
N ILE A 20 -4.49 12.54 8.47
CA ILE A 20 -4.13 13.37 9.64
C ILE A 20 -3.37 14.65 9.28
N THR A 21 -2.61 14.66 8.18
CA THR A 21 -1.77 15.83 7.82
C THR A 21 -2.39 16.75 6.78
N SER A 22 -3.17 16.21 5.84
CA SER A 22 -3.71 16.99 4.74
C SER A 22 -4.93 17.78 5.22
N THR A 23 -4.92 19.08 4.94
CA THR A 23 -5.96 20.02 5.39
C THR A 23 -7.03 20.30 4.33
N ASN A 24 -6.79 19.85 3.09
CA ASN A 24 -7.68 20.02 1.95
C ASN A 24 -7.39 18.94 0.89
N ASN A 25 -8.06 19.03 -0.26
CA ASN A 25 -7.97 18.04 -1.33
C ASN A 25 -6.72 18.18 -2.24
N ASN A 26 -5.79 19.09 -1.93
CA ASN A 26 -4.53 19.26 -2.65
C ASN A 26 -3.38 18.67 -1.84
N VAL A 27 -2.52 17.91 -2.51
CA VAL A 27 -1.28 17.41 -1.92
C VAL A 27 -0.18 18.45 -2.16
N GLY A 28 0.22 19.15 -1.11
CA GLY A 28 1.30 20.13 -1.17
C GLY A 28 2.69 19.49 -1.22
N THR A 29 3.68 20.19 -1.80
CA THR A 29 5.08 19.71 -1.83
C THR A 29 5.65 19.46 -0.43
N ASN A 30 5.30 20.33 0.52
CA ASN A 30 5.66 20.19 1.93
C ASN A 30 5.11 18.91 2.56
N GLU A 31 3.89 18.48 2.18
CA GLU A 31 3.30 17.24 2.68
C GLU A 31 4.10 16.04 2.17
N LEU A 32 4.44 16.03 0.87
CA LEU A 32 5.26 15.00 0.24
C LEU A 32 6.68 14.93 0.82
N GLU A 33 7.34 16.06 1.01
CA GLU A 33 8.68 16.13 1.61
C GLU A 33 8.71 15.61 3.06
N SER A 34 7.61 15.81 3.80
CA SER A 34 7.48 15.30 5.17
C SER A 34 7.12 13.81 5.25
N MET A 35 6.90 13.13 4.13
CA MET A 35 6.51 11.73 4.15
C MET A 35 7.69 10.86 4.58
N PRO A 36 7.48 9.93 5.52
CA PRO A 36 8.54 9.05 5.98
C PRO A 36 8.78 7.94 4.95
N ILE A 37 9.14 8.25 3.71
CA ILE A 37 9.40 7.25 2.67
C ILE A 37 10.69 6.50 3.03
N ARG A 38 10.57 5.21 3.34
CA ARG A 38 11.74 4.39 3.66
C ARG A 38 12.56 4.14 2.40
N ILE A 39 13.77 4.68 2.38
CA ILE A 39 14.76 4.43 1.32
C ILE A 39 15.35 3.04 1.54
N ILE A 40 15.31 2.21 0.49
CA ILE A 40 15.84 0.85 0.49
C ILE A 40 17.35 0.90 0.27
N ASP A 41 18.11 0.26 1.16
CA ASP A 41 19.55 0.05 0.97
C ASP A 41 19.81 -1.21 0.11
N PRO A 42 20.39 -1.08 -1.10
CA PRO A 42 20.69 -2.24 -1.96
C PRO A 42 21.68 -3.25 -1.36
N GLN A 43 22.49 -2.84 -0.39
CA GLN A 43 23.44 -3.73 0.29
C GLN A 43 22.76 -4.56 1.39
N ASN A 44 21.59 -4.14 1.85
CA ASN A 44 20.82 -4.83 2.86
C ASN A 44 19.86 -5.86 2.22
N ARG A 45 20.11 -7.14 2.48
CA ARG A 45 19.29 -8.24 1.93
C ARG A 45 17.85 -8.23 2.42
N GLY A 46 17.59 -7.76 3.64
CA GLY A 46 16.22 -7.66 4.16
C GLY A 46 15.42 -6.63 3.39
N ASP A 47 16.00 -5.44 3.25
CA ASP A 47 15.49 -4.31 2.47
C ASP A 47 15.21 -4.71 1.01
N MET A 48 16.14 -5.43 0.38
CA MET A 48 15.95 -5.93 -0.98
C MET A 48 14.81 -6.94 -1.09
N LYS A 49 14.69 -7.88 -0.15
CA LYS A 49 13.58 -8.84 -0.12
C LYS A 49 12.23 -8.15 0.09
N CYS A 50 12.18 -7.15 0.98
CA CYS A 50 10.97 -6.34 1.19
C CYS A 50 10.59 -5.60 -0.09
N GLN A 51 11.55 -4.96 -0.77
CA GLN A 51 11.30 -4.28 -2.04
C GLN A 51 10.78 -5.26 -3.11
N GLU A 52 11.43 -6.42 -3.28
CA GLU A 52 10.99 -7.43 -4.25
C GLU A 52 9.57 -7.93 -3.95
N ARG A 53 9.27 -8.23 -2.69
CA ARG A 53 7.93 -8.68 -2.28
C ARG A 53 6.88 -7.60 -2.53
N MET A 54 7.16 -6.35 -2.19
CA MET A 54 6.28 -5.21 -2.46
C MET A 54 6.00 -5.08 -3.96
N VAL A 55 7.04 -5.13 -4.78
CA VAL A 55 6.90 -5.02 -6.25
C VAL A 55 6.04 -6.15 -6.82
N GLN A 56 6.20 -7.38 -6.32
CA GLN A 56 5.37 -8.53 -6.73
C GLN A 56 3.89 -8.32 -6.40
N LEU A 57 3.58 -7.90 -5.16
CA LEU A 57 2.20 -7.67 -4.73
C LEU A 57 1.54 -6.55 -5.54
N VAL A 58 2.25 -5.44 -5.74
CA VAL A 58 1.75 -4.32 -6.56
C VAL A 58 1.51 -4.76 -8.00
N GLN A 59 2.38 -5.58 -8.56
CA GLN A 59 2.20 -6.10 -9.92
C GLN A 59 0.99 -7.05 -10.03
N GLU A 60 0.72 -7.82 -8.99
CA GLU A 60 -0.49 -8.64 -8.88
C GLU A 60 -1.75 -7.77 -8.83
N VAL A 61 -1.80 -6.74 -7.98
CA VAL A 61 -2.94 -5.80 -7.90
C VAL A 61 -3.19 -5.11 -9.24
N LEU A 62 -2.14 -4.66 -9.93
CA LEU A 62 -2.26 -4.03 -11.24
C LEU A 62 -2.87 -5.01 -12.27
N SER A 63 -2.39 -6.25 -12.31
CA SER A 63 -2.95 -7.29 -13.20
C SER A 63 -4.41 -7.63 -12.87
N LEU A 64 -4.74 -7.68 -11.57
CA LEU A 64 -6.12 -7.90 -11.13
C LEU A 64 -7.03 -6.74 -11.53
N ASN A 65 -6.58 -5.49 -11.43
CA ASN A 65 -7.34 -4.31 -11.87
C ASN A 65 -7.59 -4.30 -13.39
N GLU A 66 -6.62 -4.71 -14.20
CA GLU A 66 -6.81 -4.91 -15.64
C GLU A 66 -7.89 -5.96 -15.93
N ARG A 67 -7.84 -7.09 -15.23
CA ARG A 67 -8.84 -8.16 -15.34
C ARG A 67 -10.23 -7.72 -14.87
N LEU A 68 -10.30 -6.90 -13.81
CA LEU A 68 -11.54 -6.35 -13.27
C LEU A 68 -12.24 -5.46 -14.30
N THR A 69 -11.47 -4.64 -15.01
CA THR A 69 -11.95 -3.76 -16.08
C THR A 69 -12.50 -4.56 -17.27
N GLY A 70 -11.87 -5.68 -17.61
CA GLY A 70 -12.32 -6.60 -18.68
C GLY A 70 -13.46 -7.55 -18.30
N ALA A 71 -13.84 -7.64 -17.01
CA ALA A 71 -14.82 -8.61 -16.54
C ALA A 71 -16.25 -8.25 -16.97
N LYS A 72 -16.95 -9.20 -17.59
CA LYS A 72 -18.29 -9.00 -18.17
C LYS A 72 -19.44 -9.27 -17.20
N THR A 73 -19.18 -10.05 -16.15
CA THR A 73 -20.22 -10.48 -15.21
C THR A 73 -19.95 -9.95 -13.80
N ASN A 74 -21.02 -9.68 -13.06
CA ASN A 74 -20.92 -9.23 -11.67
C ASN A 74 -20.20 -10.26 -10.80
N HIS A 75 -20.43 -11.55 -11.02
CA HIS A 75 -19.76 -12.61 -10.27
C HIS A 75 -18.24 -12.59 -10.45
N GLN A 76 -17.75 -12.47 -11.69
CA GLN A 76 -16.31 -12.34 -11.97
C GLN A 76 -15.71 -11.10 -11.30
N LYS A 77 -16.42 -9.96 -11.36
CA LYS A 77 -15.99 -8.73 -10.69
C LYS A 77 -15.84 -8.93 -9.19
N THR A 78 -16.83 -9.54 -8.52
CA THR A 78 -16.75 -9.81 -7.08
C THR A 78 -15.59 -10.73 -6.71
N VAL A 79 -15.30 -11.76 -7.50
CA VAL A 79 -14.17 -12.66 -7.25
C VAL A 79 -12.84 -11.91 -7.36
N ILE A 80 -12.67 -11.11 -8.41
CA ILE A 80 -11.44 -10.33 -8.63
C ILE A 80 -11.29 -9.26 -7.54
N GLN A 81 -12.37 -8.59 -7.15
CA GLN A 81 -12.36 -7.59 -6.08
C GLN A 81 -11.87 -8.17 -4.75
N ARG A 82 -12.33 -9.36 -4.38
CA ARG A 82 -11.85 -10.05 -3.17
C ARG A 82 -10.37 -10.44 -3.25
N GLN A 83 -9.87 -10.74 -4.43
CA GLN A 83 -8.44 -10.99 -4.65
C GLN A 83 -7.64 -9.71 -4.42
N ILE A 84 -8.09 -8.58 -4.98
CA ILE A 84 -7.50 -7.25 -4.76
C ILE A 84 -7.46 -6.93 -3.27
N GLU A 85 -8.60 -7.01 -2.56
CA GLU A 85 -8.69 -6.77 -1.11
C GLU A 85 -7.77 -7.68 -0.28
N THR A 86 -7.47 -8.87 -0.77
CA THR A 86 -6.54 -9.80 -0.10
C THR A 86 -5.10 -9.39 -0.33
N THR A 87 -4.75 -8.98 -1.54
CA THR A 87 -3.41 -8.53 -1.90
C THR A 87 -3.11 -7.16 -1.26
N ASP A 88 -4.08 -6.25 -1.20
CA ASP A 88 -3.95 -4.96 -0.51
C ASP A 88 -3.62 -5.16 0.98
N ARG A 89 -4.34 -6.06 1.68
CA ARG A 89 -4.00 -6.42 3.07
C ARG A 89 -2.62 -7.03 3.23
N GLN A 90 -2.07 -7.69 2.21
CA GLN A 90 -0.68 -8.18 2.24
C GLN A 90 0.32 -7.02 2.08
N ILE A 91 -0.01 -6.02 1.27
CA ILE A 91 0.77 -4.78 1.15
C ILE A 91 0.77 -4.06 2.50
N ASP A 92 -0.39 -3.88 3.12
CA ASP A 92 -0.51 -3.19 4.41
C ASP A 92 0.34 -3.86 5.50
N ARG A 93 0.25 -5.19 5.63
CA ARG A 93 1.09 -5.95 6.57
C ARG A 93 2.58 -5.76 6.31
N LEU A 94 2.98 -5.81 5.04
CA LEU A 94 4.39 -5.60 4.67
C LEU A 94 4.85 -4.18 5.04
N VAL A 95 3.99 -3.18 4.89
CA VAL A 95 4.28 -1.81 5.33
C VAL A 95 4.35 -1.73 6.86
N TYR A 96 3.42 -2.35 7.59
CA TYR A 96 3.47 -2.37 9.06
C TYR A 96 4.78 -2.99 9.58
N GLU A 97 5.21 -4.11 9.01
CA GLU A 97 6.49 -4.74 9.31
C GLU A 97 7.67 -3.82 8.96
N LEU A 98 7.60 -3.15 7.81
CA LEU A 98 8.64 -2.25 7.33
C LEU A 98 8.83 -1.03 8.25
N TYR A 99 7.77 -0.55 8.90
CA TYR A 99 7.81 0.58 9.82
C TYR A 99 7.82 0.17 11.30
N GLY A 100 7.75 -1.14 11.58
CA GLY A 100 7.80 -1.69 12.94
C GLY A 100 6.59 -1.32 13.80
N LEU A 101 5.40 -1.21 13.20
CA LEU A 101 4.18 -0.88 13.94
C LEU A 101 3.81 -2.02 14.89
N SER A 102 3.42 -1.64 16.10
CA SER A 102 2.81 -2.53 17.09
C SER A 102 1.35 -2.83 16.76
N ASP A 103 0.79 -3.88 17.39
CA ASP A 103 -0.63 -4.24 17.24
C ASP A 103 -1.58 -3.09 17.62
N ASP A 104 -1.20 -2.25 18.59
CA ASP A 104 -1.98 -1.07 19.00
C ASP A 104 -1.98 0.01 17.92
N GLU A 105 -0.83 0.26 17.30
CA GLU A 105 -0.68 1.22 16.21
C GLU A 105 -1.37 0.74 14.94
N ILE A 106 -1.27 -0.56 14.62
CA ILE A 106 -1.99 -1.17 13.49
C ILE A 106 -3.50 -0.98 13.67
N ARG A 107 -4.04 -1.26 14.87
CA ARG A 107 -5.47 -1.05 15.14
C ARG A 107 -5.89 0.40 14.93
N LEU A 108 -5.10 1.36 15.40
CA LEU A 108 -5.37 2.78 15.21
C LEU A 108 -5.41 3.17 13.73
N VAL A 109 -4.44 2.67 12.95
CA VAL A 109 -4.40 2.89 11.49
C VAL A 109 -5.65 2.33 10.82
N GLU A 110 -5.97 1.07 11.09
CA GLU A 110 -7.12 0.36 10.48
C GLU A 110 -8.46 1.01 10.84
N GLU A 111 -8.66 1.41 12.10
CA GLU A 111 -9.88 2.12 12.55
C GLU A 111 -10.07 3.47 11.85
N ALA A 112 -8.96 4.13 11.52
CA ALA A 112 -8.99 5.43 10.85
C ALA A 112 -9.13 5.32 9.33
N THR A 113 -8.84 4.16 8.73
CA THR A 113 -8.95 3.92 7.28
C THR A 113 -10.15 3.07 6.86
N ALA A 114 -10.85 2.44 7.81
CA ALA A 114 -12.14 1.76 7.58
C ALA A 114 -13.26 2.75 7.19
#